data_AF-A0A7Y6CVE2-F1
#
_entry.id   AF-A0A7Y6CVE2-F1
#
_cell.length_a   1.000
_cell.length_b   1.000
_cell.length_c   1.000
_cell.angle_alpha   90.00
_cell.angle_beta   90.00
_cell.angle_gamma   90.00
#
_symmetry.space_group_name_H-M   'P 1'
#
loop_
_entity.id
_entity.type
_entity.pdbx_description
1 polymer ?
#
loop_
_entity_poly.entity_id
_entity_poly.type
_entity_poly.pdbx_seq_one_letter_code
_entity_poly.pdbx_strand_id
1 'polypeptide(L)'
;ERLRDGELHGFRVGCMHGRLKPAERRELMARFKARELDVLVATTVIEVGVDVPNATIMIVQEADRFGLAQLHQLRGRVGRGGEQSYCLLVSSGSKEELTESARERLEAMVASTDGFELAEKDLEIRGGGALLGARQSGLSDLRFARITHDRTLLEQAREAARALPVGTMAAEVDALLGESEHLGKS
;
A
#
# COMPACT_ATOMS: atom_id res chain seq x y z
N GLU A 1 19.31 -2.06 23.07
CA GLU A 1 20.08 -1.49 24.19
C GLU A 1 19.95 0.02 24.20
N ARG A 2 20.52 0.77 23.24
CA ARG A 2 20.38 2.24 23.13
C ARG A 2 18.98 2.79 23.46
N LEU A 3 17.94 2.36 22.75
CA LEU A 3 16.57 2.85 22.98
C LEU A 3 16.04 2.55 24.39
N ARG A 4 16.36 1.38 24.94
CA ARG A 4 15.88 0.96 26.26
C ARG A 4 16.55 1.76 27.38
N ASP A 5 17.83 2.06 27.21
CA ASP A 5 18.63 2.72 28.23
C ASP A 5 18.65 4.26 28.04
N GLY A 6 18.11 4.75 26.92
CA GLY A 6 18.00 6.16 26.55
C GLY A 6 16.54 6.62 26.43
N GLU A 7 16.06 6.79 25.20
CA GLU A 7 14.78 7.47 24.89
C GLU A 7 13.54 6.77 25.45
N LEU A 8 13.60 5.45 25.62
CA LEU A 8 12.53 4.63 26.19
C LEU A 8 12.88 4.12 27.59
N HIS A 9 13.76 4.81 28.30
CA HIS A 9 14.08 4.48 29.68
C HIS A 9 12.80 4.47 30.54
N GLY A 10 12.63 3.40 31.33
CA GLY A 10 11.44 3.18 32.16
C GLY A 10 10.30 2.42 31.48
N PHE A 11 10.38 2.17 30.16
CA PHE A 11 9.41 1.34 29.45
C PHE A 11 9.89 -0.11 29.30
N ARG A 12 8.93 -1.06 29.28
CA ARG A 12 9.19 -2.47 28.99
C ARG A 12 9.28 -2.65 27.48
N VAL A 13 10.50 -2.62 26.95
CA VAL A 13 10.77 -2.67 25.51
C VAL A 13 11.06 -4.10 25.05
N GLY A 14 10.30 -4.59 24.06
CA GLY A 14 10.59 -5.80 23.30
C GLY A 14 11.22 -5.49 21.95
N CYS A 15 12.01 -6.41 21.40
CA CYS A 15 12.61 -6.30 20.06
C CYS A 15 12.25 -7.52 19.21
N MET A 16 11.75 -7.29 18.00
CA MET A 16 11.38 -8.33 17.04
C MET A 16 12.12 -8.16 15.72
N HIS A 17 12.80 -9.20 15.27
CA HIS A 17 13.53 -9.18 14.00
C HIS A 17 13.56 -10.58 13.36
N GLY A 18 13.91 -10.64 12.07
CA GLY A 18 13.89 -11.88 11.28
C GLY A 18 14.77 -13.03 11.80
N ARG A 19 15.79 -12.76 12.63
CA ARG A 19 16.64 -13.80 13.24
C ARG A 19 15.98 -14.56 14.40
N LEU A 20 14.83 -14.10 14.92
CA LEU A 20 14.11 -14.79 15.99
C LEU A 20 13.39 -16.02 15.45
N LYS A 21 13.42 -17.11 16.22
CA LYS A 21 12.64 -18.31 15.93
C LYS A 21 11.14 -17.98 15.98
N PRO A 22 10.29 -18.70 15.22
CA PRO A 22 8.84 -18.46 15.23
C PRO A 22 8.18 -18.55 16.62
N ALA A 23 8.73 -19.36 17.54
CA ALA A 23 8.24 -19.45 18.92
C ALA A 23 8.50 -18.15 19.70
N GLU A 24 9.72 -17.60 19.61
CA GLU A 24 10.10 -16.35 20.27
C GLU A 24 9.28 -15.16 19.75
N ARG A 25 9.02 -15.11 18.44
CA ARG A 25 8.13 -14.10 17.85
C ARG A 25 6.71 -14.17 18.42
N ARG A 26 6.15 -15.39 18.55
CA ARG A 26 4.80 -15.58 19.13
C ARG A 26 4.76 -15.18 20.59
N GLU A 27 5.79 -15.51 21.37
CA GLU A 27 5.88 -15.15 22.78
C GLU A 27 5.94 -13.63 22.98
N LEU A 28 6.83 -12.92 22.26
CA LEU A 28 6.89 -11.46 22.30
C LEU A 28 5.55 -10.83 21.96
N MET A 29 4.82 -11.40 21.00
CA MET A 29 3.51 -10.87 20.62
C MET A 29 2.43 -11.12 21.67
N ALA A 30 2.43 -12.28 22.30
CA ALA A 30 1.54 -12.56 23.41
C ALA A 30 1.79 -11.56 24.56
N ARG A 31 3.06 -11.33 24.92
CA ARG A 31 3.45 -10.38 25.96
C ARG A 31 3.06 -8.94 25.63
N PHE A 32 3.25 -8.51 24.39
CA PHE A 32 2.83 -7.17 23.95
C PHE A 32 1.31 -7.00 24.00
N LYS A 33 0.54 -8.00 23.53
CA LYS A 33 -0.94 -7.98 23.62
C LYS A 33 -1.44 -7.96 25.06
N ALA A 34 -0.77 -8.68 25.95
CA ALA A 34 -1.08 -8.74 27.38
C ALA A 34 -0.65 -7.49 28.18
N ARG A 35 -0.10 -6.45 27.51
CA ARG A 35 0.45 -5.23 28.16
C ARG A 35 1.59 -5.54 29.13
N GLU A 36 2.34 -6.61 28.89
CA GLU A 36 3.59 -6.90 29.60
C GLU A 36 4.78 -6.17 28.98
N LEU A 37 4.64 -5.72 27.75
CA LEU A 37 5.55 -4.84 27.04
C LEU A 37 4.81 -3.55 26.70
N ASP A 38 5.46 -2.42 26.92
CA ASP A 38 4.92 -1.09 26.60
C ASP A 38 5.27 -0.69 25.16
N VAL A 39 6.45 -1.11 24.70
CA VAL A 39 6.96 -0.79 23.36
C VAL A 39 7.47 -2.06 22.69
N LEU A 40 7.11 -2.24 21.43
CA LEU A 40 7.67 -3.28 20.57
C LEU A 40 8.42 -2.63 19.41
N VAL A 41 9.74 -2.75 19.41
CA VAL A 41 10.59 -2.31 18.30
C VAL A 41 10.72 -3.47 17.32
N ALA A 42 10.44 -3.24 16.05
CA ALA A 42 10.56 -4.28 15.06
C ALA A 42 11.07 -3.79 13.72
N THR A 43 11.72 -4.69 12.98
CA THR A 43 11.98 -4.47 11.56
C THR A 43 10.71 -4.74 10.74
N THR A 44 10.76 -4.40 9.45
CA THR A 44 9.69 -4.65 8.47
C THR A 44 9.27 -6.12 8.34
N VAL A 45 10.05 -7.03 8.94
CA VAL A 45 9.73 -8.45 9.14
C VAL A 45 8.73 -8.65 10.29
N ILE A 46 7.88 -7.67 10.61
CA ILE A 46 6.54 -8.00 11.11
C ILE A 46 5.73 -8.44 9.89
N GLU A 47 5.90 -9.72 9.59
CA GLU A 47 5.04 -10.49 8.71
C GLU A 47 3.57 -10.15 9.00
N VAL A 48 2.83 -9.96 7.91
CA VAL A 48 1.42 -9.57 7.83
C VAL A 48 0.57 -10.41 8.81
N GLY A 49 -0.16 -9.77 9.73
CA GLY A 49 -1.25 -10.44 10.46
C GLY A 49 -1.44 -10.16 11.95
N VAL A 50 -0.64 -9.30 12.60
CA VAL A 50 -0.84 -9.01 14.04
C VAL A 50 -1.62 -7.71 14.24
N ASP A 51 -2.90 -7.86 14.55
CA ASP A 51 -3.73 -6.80 15.12
C ASP A 51 -3.41 -6.64 16.61
N VAL A 52 -3.11 -5.41 17.03
CA VAL A 52 -2.83 -5.05 18.43
C VAL A 52 -3.77 -3.93 18.84
N PRO A 53 -5.00 -4.24 19.31
CA PRO A 53 -6.01 -3.22 19.60
C PRO A 53 -5.62 -2.25 20.72
N ASN A 54 -4.69 -2.66 21.59
CA ASN A 54 -4.15 -1.82 22.67
C ASN A 54 -3.05 -0.84 22.22
N ALA A 55 -2.55 -0.94 20.98
CA ALA A 55 -1.50 -0.06 20.49
C ALA A 55 -2.12 1.25 19.98
N THR A 56 -1.80 2.35 20.66
CA THR A 56 -2.29 3.70 20.34
C THR A 56 -1.30 4.53 19.51
N ILE A 57 -0.03 4.13 19.47
CA ILE A 57 1.00 4.85 18.71
C ILE A 57 1.75 3.87 17.80
N MET A 58 1.82 4.20 16.51
CA MET A 58 2.74 3.57 15.55
C MET A 58 3.77 4.59 15.09
N ILE A 59 5.04 4.20 15.09
CA ILE A 59 6.13 5.00 14.52
C ILE A 59 6.75 4.18 13.38
N VAL A 60 6.68 4.71 12.17
CA VAL A 60 7.35 4.13 10.99
C VAL A 60 8.62 4.93 10.73
N GLN A 61 9.76 4.35 11.06
CA GLN A 61 11.08 4.91 10.77
C GLN A 61 11.44 4.68 9.29
N GLU A 62 12.13 5.64 8.69
CA GLU A 62 12.49 5.65 7.26
C GLU A 62 11.25 5.41 6.37
N ALA A 63 10.13 6.06 6.70
CA ALA A 63 8.83 5.87 6.04
C ALA A 63 8.88 6.15 4.52
N ASP A 64 9.79 7.00 4.07
CA ASP A 64 10.07 7.31 2.66
C ASP A 64 10.50 6.09 1.82
N ARG A 65 10.99 5.03 2.48
CA ARG A 65 11.40 3.78 1.82
C ARG A 65 10.25 2.83 1.54
N PHE A 66 9.07 3.09 2.09
CA PHE A 66 7.90 2.23 1.94
C PHE A 66 7.00 2.68 0.79
N GLY A 67 6.32 1.73 0.16
CA GLY A 67 5.21 2.02 -0.74
C GLY A 67 3.96 2.50 0.02
N LEU A 68 3.10 3.26 -0.63
CA LEU A 68 1.90 3.83 0.00
C LEU A 68 0.97 2.74 0.56
N ALA A 69 0.79 1.64 -0.19
CA ALA A 69 0.03 0.48 0.26
C ALA A 69 0.63 -0.19 1.52
N GLN A 70 1.95 -0.25 1.64
CA GLN A 70 2.61 -0.83 2.83
C GLN A 70 2.39 0.06 4.05
N LEU A 71 2.52 1.39 3.88
CA LEU A 71 2.23 2.35 4.94
C LEU A 71 0.78 2.28 5.41
N HIS A 72 -0.16 2.15 4.47
CA HIS A 72 -1.59 1.96 4.75
C HIS A 72 -1.84 0.72 5.60
N GLN A 73 -1.25 -0.41 5.20
CA GLN A 73 -1.34 -1.67 5.93
C GLN A 73 -0.72 -1.58 7.34
N LEU A 74 0.41 -0.90 7.48
CA LEU A 74 1.05 -0.69 8.79
C LEU A 74 0.16 0.17 9.70
N ARG A 75 -0.33 1.32 9.22
CA ARG A 75 -1.26 2.19 9.96
C ARG A 75 -2.49 1.42 10.44
N GLY A 76 -3.03 0.52 9.62
CA GLY A 76 -4.23 -0.28 9.95
C GLY A 76 -4.05 -1.30 11.09
N ARG A 77 -2.84 -1.44 11.66
CA ARG A 77 -2.53 -2.30 12.81
C ARG A 77 -2.68 -1.59 14.16
N VAL A 78 -2.84 -0.27 14.16
CA VAL A 78 -3.10 0.55 15.35
C VAL A 78 -4.47 1.24 15.23
N GLY A 79 -5.04 1.70 16.34
CA GLY A 79 -6.33 2.42 16.31
C GLY A 79 -7.54 1.54 16.04
N ARG A 80 -7.49 0.26 16.44
CA ARG A 80 -8.66 -0.64 16.44
C ARG A 80 -9.44 -0.65 17.75
N GLY A 81 -8.90 -0.02 18.79
CA GLY A 81 -9.62 0.27 20.04
C GLY A 81 -10.47 1.53 19.92
N GLY A 82 -11.16 1.90 21.01
CA GLY A 82 -11.90 3.16 21.11
C GLY A 82 -11.03 4.39 21.42
N GLU A 83 -9.75 4.19 21.72
CA GLU A 83 -8.82 5.24 22.11
C GLU A 83 -8.24 5.96 20.88
N GLN A 84 -8.03 7.26 21.02
CA GLN A 84 -7.38 8.05 19.97
C GLN A 84 -5.98 7.50 19.68
N SER A 85 -5.69 7.29 18.39
CA SER A 85 -4.44 6.68 17.96
C SER A 85 -3.70 7.55 16.95
N TYR A 86 -2.38 7.45 16.97
CA TYR A 86 -1.46 8.25 16.16
C TYR A 86 -0.54 7.34 15.36
N CYS A 87 -0.35 7.68 14.09
CA CYS A 87 0.65 7.07 13.23
C CYS A 87 1.65 8.15 12.81
N LEU A 88 2.88 8.04 13.30
CA LEU A 88 3.97 8.96 13.04
C LEU A 88 4.86 8.37 11.94
N LEU A 89 5.03 9.13 10.85
CA LEU A 89 5.89 8.78 9.72
C LEU A 89 7.17 9.60 9.84
N VAL A 90 8.31 8.93 10.00
CA VAL A 90 9.62 9.56 10.15
C VAL A 90 10.44 9.27 8.90
N SER A 91 10.85 10.31 8.18
CA SER A 91 11.73 10.18 7.02
C SER A 91 13.19 9.96 7.43
N SER A 92 13.96 9.33 6.55
CA SER A 92 15.40 9.11 6.73
C SER A 92 16.25 10.39 6.64
N GLY A 93 15.74 11.44 5.97
CA GLY A 93 16.38 12.74 5.80
C GLY A 93 15.42 13.92 6.00
N SER A 94 15.92 15.13 5.75
CA SER A 94 15.12 16.36 5.77
C SER A 94 14.09 16.37 4.63
N LYS A 95 13.07 17.25 4.71
CA LYS A 95 12.01 17.30 3.69
C LYS A 95 12.59 17.64 2.30
N GLU A 96 13.65 18.43 2.27
CA GLU A 96 14.38 18.87 1.09
C GLU A 96 15.24 17.77 0.45
N GLU A 97 15.58 16.73 1.21
CA GLU A 97 16.37 15.57 0.75
C GLU A 97 15.50 14.44 0.19
N LEU A 98 14.17 14.48 0.42
CA LEU A 98 13.25 13.49 -0.10
C LEU A 98 13.10 13.62 -1.61
N THR A 99 13.01 12.47 -2.30
CA THR A 99 12.55 12.47 -3.69
C THR A 99 11.11 13.01 -3.74
N GLU A 100 10.76 13.68 -4.83
CA GLU A 100 9.41 14.23 -5.00
C GLU A 100 8.33 13.15 -4.84
N SER A 101 8.56 11.96 -5.40
CA SER A 101 7.67 10.81 -5.23
C SER A 101 7.57 10.29 -3.80
N ALA A 102 8.63 10.38 -2.98
CA ALA A 102 8.57 10.00 -1.58
C ALA A 102 7.78 11.03 -0.78
N ARG A 103 8.01 12.32 -1.05
CA ARG A 103 7.27 13.43 -0.45
C ARG A 103 5.78 13.33 -0.74
N GLU A 104 5.39 13.16 -2.00
CA GLU A 104 3.99 13.01 -2.42
C GLU A 104 3.31 11.80 -1.76
N ARG A 105 3.99 10.65 -1.67
CA ARG A 105 3.43 9.45 -0.99
C ARG A 105 3.18 9.71 0.49
N LEU A 106 4.14 10.32 1.19
CA LEU A 106 3.99 10.62 2.62
C LEU A 106 2.88 11.65 2.86
N GLU A 107 2.78 12.67 2.00
CA GLU A 107 1.70 13.66 2.07
C GLU A 107 0.31 13.04 1.81
N ALA A 108 0.20 12.16 0.80
CA ALA A 108 -1.04 11.42 0.55
C ALA A 108 -1.44 10.56 1.76
N MET A 109 -0.47 9.86 2.38
CA MET A 109 -0.69 9.02 3.55
C MET A 109 -1.20 9.80 4.78
N VAL A 110 -0.80 11.07 4.92
CA VAL A 110 -1.27 11.99 5.97
C VAL A 110 -2.63 12.57 5.62
N ALA A 111 -2.87 12.89 4.35
CA ALA A 111 -4.08 13.56 3.89
C ALA A 111 -5.33 12.66 3.92
N SER A 112 -5.17 11.34 3.69
CA SER A 112 -6.32 10.43 3.60
C SER A 112 -6.15 9.14 4.40
N THR A 113 -7.27 8.69 4.97
CA THR A 113 -7.39 7.36 5.55
C THR A 113 -8.00 6.31 4.61
N ASP A 114 -8.62 6.74 3.52
CA ASP A 114 -9.31 5.87 2.58
C ASP A 114 -8.30 5.07 1.72
N GLY A 115 -8.44 3.74 1.74
CA GLY A 115 -7.58 2.85 0.96
C GLY A 115 -7.74 3.03 -0.55
N PHE A 116 -8.92 3.42 -1.03
CA PHE A 116 -9.17 3.65 -2.45
C PHE A 116 -8.47 4.91 -2.96
N GLU A 117 -8.61 6.04 -2.24
CA GLU A 117 -7.93 7.29 -2.60
C GLU A 117 -6.41 7.13 -2.57
N LEU A 118 -5.89 6.41 -1.58
CA LEU A 118 -4.46 6.12 -1.48
C LEU A 118 -3.99 5.22 -2.62
N ALA A 119 -4.80 4.25 -3.06
CA ALA A 119 -4.45 3.41 -4.21
C ALA A 119 -4.41 4.23 -5.52
N GLU A 120 -5.34 5.16 -5.71
CA GLU A 120 -5.35 6.08 -6.84
C GLU A 120 -4.11 6.98 -6.84
N LYS A 121 -3.77 7.56 -5.69
CA LYS A 121 -2.53 8.35 -5.53
C LYS A 121 -1.27 7.52 -5.78
N ASP A 122 -1.18 6.28 -5.30
CA ASP A 122 -0.02 5.42 -5.56
C ASP A 122 0.15 5.18 -7.06
N LEU A 123 -0.96 5.02 -7.80
CA LEU A 123 -0.93 4.87 -9.26
C LEU A 123 -0.48 6.14 -9.98
N GLU A 124 -0.97 7.30 -9.55
CA GLU A 124 -0.55 8.60 -10.09
C GLU A 124 0.96 8.83 -9.89
N ILE A 125 1.46 8.59 -8.67
CA ILE A 125 2.87 8.85 -8.28
C ILE A 125 3.83 7.90 -8.99
N ARG A 126 3.43 6.64 -9.22
CA ARG A 126 4.20 5.70 -10.05
C ARG A 126 4.22 6.10 -11.52
N GLY A 127 3.44 7.12 -11.89
CA GLY A 127 3.07 7.46 -13.24
C GLY A 127 2.06 6.43 -13.74
N GLY A 128 0.87 6.89 -14.15
CA GLY A 128 -0.14 6.06 -14.82
C GLY A 128 0.36 5.32 -16.09
N GLY A 129 1.63 5.49 -16.48
CA GLY A 129 2.34 4.74 -17.51
C GLY A 129 2.97 3.41 -17.05
N ALA A 130 3.10 3.10 -15.75
CA ALA A 130 3.63 1.80 -15.30
C ALA A 130 2.57 0.70 -15.18
N LEU A 131 1.28 1.03 -15.29
CA LEU A 131 0.24 0.04 -15.63
C LEU A 131 0.32 -0.38 -17.10
N LEU A 132 1.04 0.39 -17.93
CA LEU A 132 1.38 0.11 -19.34
C LEU A 132 2.89 -0.17 -19.50
N GLY A 133 3.55 -0.60 -18.42
CA GLY A 133 5.00 -0.78 -18.32
C GLY A 133 5.47 -2.22 -18.16
N ALA A 134 4.56 -3.21 -18.14
CA ALA A 134 4.95 -4.58 -18.42
C ALA A 134 5.10 -4.73 -19.94
N ARG A 135 6.35 -4.77 -20.38
CA ARG A 135 6.81 -5.31 -21.66
C ARG A 135 6.46 -6.82 -21.83
N GLN A 136 5.30 -7.28 -21.38
CA GLN A 136 4.81 -8.63 -21.62
C GLN A 136 3.28 -8.68 -21.55
N SER A 137 2.70 -8.85 -22.75
CA SER A 137 1.34 -9.29 -23.09
C SER A 137 0.15 -8.45 -22.57
N GLY A 138 -0.27 -7.47 -23.39
CA GLY A 138 -1.51 -7.72 -24.12
C GLY A 138 -2.67 -6.72 -24.04
N LEU A 139 -2.64 -5.64 -23.28
CA LEU A 139 -3.73 -4.63 -23.30
C LEU A 139 -3.21 -3.21 -23.03
N SER A 140 -2.67 -2.59 -24.07
CA SER A 140 -2.31 -1.16 -24.11
C SER A 140 -2.68 -0.55 -25.48
N ASP A 141 -3.82 -0.93 -26.05
CA ASP A 141 -4.28 -0.33 -27.31
C ASP A 141 -5.38 0.73 -27.12
N LEU A 142 -5.49 1.31 -25.91
CA LEU A 142 -6.29 2.50 -25.71
C LEU A 142 -5.54 3.73 -26.24
N ARG A 143 -5.59 3.94 -27.57
CA ARG A 143 -4.94 5.07 -28.26
C ARG A 143 -5.44 6.44 -27.78
N PHE A 144 -6.62 6.51 -27.16
CA PHE A 144 -7.30 7.78 -26.85
C PHE A 144 -7.98 7.86 -25.47
N ALA A 145 -7.99 6.80 -24.66
CA ALA A 145 -8.75 6.77 -23.40
C ALA A 145 -7.83 6.69 -22.18
N ARG A 146 -8.09 7.53 -21.16
CA ARG A 146 -7.37 7.54 -19.89
C ARG A 146 -8.26 6.95 -18.80
N ILE A 147 -7.96 5.73 -18.36
CA ILE A 147 -8.80 4.94 -17.44
C ILE A 147 -9.13 5.70 -16.14
N THR A 148 -8.19 6.48 -15.61
CA THR A 148 -8.38 7.24 -14.36
C THR A 148 -9.31 8.44 -14.54
N HIS A 149 -9.26 9.11 -15.68
CA HIS A 149 -10.06 10.31 -15.94
C HIS A 149 -11.43 9.98 -16.56
N ASP A 150 -11.49 8.92 -17.37
CA ASP A 150 -12.63 8.61 -18.21
C ASP A 150 -13.50 7.48 -17.61
N ARG A 151 -13.41 7.27 -16.29
CA ARG A 151 -14.11 6.17 -15.60
C ARG A 151 -15.61 6.12 -15.92
N THR A 152 -16.29 7.27 -15.83
CA THR A 152 -17.73 7.36 -16.13
C THR A 152 -18.02 7.03 -17.59
N LEU A 153 -17.16 7.47 -18.51
CA LEU A 153 -17.29 7.18 -19.93
C LEU A 153 -17.05 5.69 -20.22
N LEU A 154 -16.09 5.06 -19.54
CA LEU A 154 -15.81 3.62 -19.66
C LEU A 154 -16.94 2.76 -19.09
N GLU A 155 -17.54 3.17 -17.96
CA GLU A 155 -18.71 2.51 -17.39
C GLU A 155 -19.90 2.59 -18.35
N GLN A 156 -20.17 3.77 -18.92
CA GLN A 156 -21.21 3.96 -19.93
C GLN A 156 -20.95 3.16 -21.21
N ALA A 157 -19.72 3.14 -21.70
CA ALA A 157 -19.33 2.36 -22.88
C ALA A 157 -19.52 0.85 -22.63
N ARG A 158 -19.22 0.36 -21.43
CA ARG A 158 -19.40 -1.05 -21.06
C ARG A 158 -20.87 -1.46 -21.02
N GLU A 159 -21.73 -0.61 -20.45
CA GLU A 159 -23.17 -0.87 -20.42
C GLU A 159 -23.78 -0.82 -21.83
N ALA A 160 -23.35 0.14 -22.66
CA ALA A 160 -23.76 0.21 -24.05
C ALA A 160 -23.31 -1.04 -24.84
N ALA A 161 -22.08 -1.51 -24.65
CA ALA A 161 -21.57 -2.70 -25.31
C ALA A 161 -22.33 -3.98 -24.91
N ARG A 162 -22.75 -4.11 -23.64
CA ARG A 162 -23.56 -5.25 -23.17
C ARG A 162 -24.96 -5.29 -23.77
N ALA A 163 -25.50 -4.13 -24.16
CA ALA A 163 -26.79 -4.03 -24.82
C ALA A 163 -26.73 -4.39 -26.32
N LEU A 164 -25.54 -4.53 -26.90
CA LEU A 164 -25.36 -4.91 -28.29
C LEU A 164 -25.39 -6.45 -28.46
N PRO A 165 -25.97 -6.96 -29.55
CA PRO A 165 -25.85 -8.37 -29.91
C PRO A 165 -24.40 -8.80 -30.08
N VAL A 166 -24.09 -10.04 -29.71
CA VAL A 166 -22.75 -10.63 -29.85
C VAL A 166 -22.33 -10.60 -31.34
N GLY A 167 -21.14 -10.06 -31.62
CA GLY A 167 -20.59 -9.92 -32.98
C GLY A 167 -20.85 -8.55 -33.64
N THR A 168 -21.59 -7.65 -32.98
CA THR A 168 -21.76 -6.28 -33.47
C THR A 168 -20.42 -5.55 -33.46
N MET A 169 -20.08 -4.89 -34.59
CA MET A 169 -18.81 -4.19 -34.81
C MET A 169 -17.55 -5.07 -34.78
N ALA A 170 -17.65 -6.37 -35.00
CA ALA A 170 -16.50 -7.28 -34.94
C ALA A 170 -15.38 -6.89 -35.93
N ALA A 171 -15.73 -6.44 -37.14
CA ALA A 171 -14.75 -6.03 -38.15
C ALA A 171 -14.05 -4.71 -37.79
N GLU A 172 -14.79 -3.76 -37.22
CA GLU A 172 -14.26 -2.48 -36.77
C GLU A 172 -13.40 -2.64 -35.52
N VAL A 173 -13.80 -3.51 -34.59
CA VAL A 173 -13.03 -3.85 -33.39
C VAL A 173 -11.72 -4.56 -33.79
N ASP A 174 -11.78 -5.49 -34.73
CA ASP A 174 -10.60 -6.17 -35.27
C ASP A 174 -9.67 -5.21 -36.02
N ALA A 175 -10.21 -4.29 -36.81
CA ALA A 175 -9.43 -3.25 -37.48
C ALA A 175 -8.81 -2.22 -36.51
N LEU A 176 -9.44 -1.95 -35.36
CA LEU A 176 -8.96 -1.00 -34.35
C LEU A 176 -7.97 -1.64 -33.34
N LEU A 177 -8.11 -2.93 -33.05
CA LEU A 177 -7.36 -3.66 -32.02
C LEU A 177 -6.44 -4.76 -32.59
N GLY A 178 -6.21 -4.78 -33.90
CA GLY A 178 -5.70 -5.91 -34.69
C GLY A 178 -4.58 -6.80 -34.11
N GLU A 179 -4.72 -8.10 -34.42
CA GLU A 179 -3.86 -9.26 -34.14
C GLU A 179 -3.40 -9.45 -32.67
N SER A 180 -4.35 -9.76 -31.80
CA SER A 180 -4.08 -10.47 -30.54
C SER A 180 -4.23 -11.99 -30.71
N GLU A 181 -3.38 -12.64 -31.51
CA GLU A 181 -3.31 -14.12 -31.55
C GLU A 181 -2.62 -14.74 -30.32
N HIS A 182 -2.27 -13.95 -29.28
CA HIS A 182 -1.55 -14.45 -28.09
C HIS A 182 -2.23 -14.14 -26.75
N LEU A 183 -3.56 -14.27 -26.66
CA LEU A 183 -4.21 -14.47 -25.37
C LEU A 183 -5.04 -15.77 -25.37
N GLY A 184 -4.42 -16.84 -24.89
CA GLY A 184 -5.14 -18.00 -24.37
C GLY A 184 -4.82 -19.34 -25.01
N LYS A 185 -3.56 -19.81 -24.92
CA LYS A 185 -3.27 -21.24 -24.71
C LYS A 185 -2.12 -21.43 -23.74
N SER A 186 -2.49 -22.01 -22.60
CA SER A 186 -1.70 -22.58 -21.50
C SER A 186 -1.04 -21.65 -20.50
#